data_AF-A0A1G3PLA1-F1
#
_entry.id   AF-A0A1G3PLA1-F1
#
_cell.length_a   1.000
_cell.length_b   1.000
_cell.length_c   1.000
_cell.angle_alpha   90.00
_cell.angle_beta   90.00
_cell.angle_gamma   90.00
#
_symmetry.space_group_name_H-M   'P 1'
#
loop_
_entity.id
_entity.type
_entity.pdbx_description
1 polymer ?
#
loop_
_entity_poly.entity_id
_entity_poly.type
_entity_poly.pdbx_seq_one_letter_code
_entity_poly.pdbx_strand_id
1 'polypeptide(L)'
;MNAQHTGRKRIIKTMKNCLNLFSSNPLPKKNHNTHVPRVRITRVWVPGYIALLLTAFSCFSCTRHAVSGKHSHAILISIMQSGTIWERIHAAEYLLALDLDRRIIREMFRQELTKTAAGTPDNIGILRVLAQADSDNRQEYCEKIARTLLVRSNTGFIHAIEALGKLHYPVNEQSMRLISRLADDKDVLLASYSQVYLGVMNYPGYSSILIRNLTGTNMTYRIPAANLYFYTSAVEHQAESVLRSILKDQNESILLRTCVLGVLAKHNLLTRSEVLDFFQQNPLEGKPLRFALIALAQVPGKDNPQQLLLWLGSNDNETKAAAAYAALSRRKL
;
A
#
# COMPACT_ATOMS: atom_id res chain seq x y z
N MET A 1 -14.87 31.06 -29.26
CA MET A 1 -15.38 29.81 -28.66
C MET A 1 -14.58 28.57 -29.10
N ASN A 2 -13.24 28.52 -28.95
CA ASN A 2 -12.44 27.35 -29.38
C ASN A 2 -11.37 26.86 -28.38
N ALA A 3 -11.35 27.39 -27.14
CA ALA A 3 -10.34 27.02 -26.14
C ALA A 3 -10.75 25.84 -25.21
N GLN A 4 -12.03 25.44 -25.19
CA GLN A 4 -12.51 24.38 -24.29
C GLN A 4 -12.33 22.95 -24.84
N HIS A 5 -11.94 22.78 -26.11
CA HIS A 5 -11.82 21.46 -26.73
C HIS A 5 -10.41 20.83 -26.65
N THR A 6 -9.38 21.63 -26.39
CA THR A 6 -7.99 21.14 -26.30
C THR A 6 -7.66 20.55 -24.92
N GLY A 7 -8.26 21.07 -23.84
CA GLY A 7 -8.05 20.56 -22.48
C GLY A 7 -8.61 19.14 -22.25
N ARG A 8 -9.77 18.82 -22.85
CA ARG A 8 -10.44 17.51 -22.71
C ARG A 8 -9.65 16.37 -23.36
N LYS A 9 -8.98 16.64 -24.48
CA LYS A 9 -8.12 15.65 -25.18
C LYS A 9 -6.84 15.34 -24.41
N ARG A 10 -6.31 16.28 -23.61
CA ARG A 10 -5.09 16.06 -22.80
C ARG A 10 -5.37 15.17 -21.58
N ILE A 11 -6.52 15.36 -20.91
CA ILE A 11 -6.94 14.56 -19.76
C ILE A 11 -7.22 13.11 -20.15
N ILE A 12 -7.89 12.87 -21.29
CA ILE A 12 -8.15 11.51 -21.79
C ILE A 12 -6.84 10.80 -22.18
N LYS A 13 -5.85 11.52 -22.70
CA LYS A 13 -4.53 10.95 -23.06
C LYS A 13 -3.71 10.56 -21.82
N THR A 14 -3.75 11.34 -20.75
CA THR A 14 -3.06 11.00 -19.48
C THR A 14 -3.75 9.82 -18.78
N MET A 15 -5.08 9.74 -18.77
CA MET A 15 -5.80 8.60 -18.19
C MET A 15 -5.62 7.31 -19.00
N LYS A 16 -5.55 7.38 -20.34
CA LYS A 16 -5.21 6.22 -21.19
C LYS A 16 -3.78 5.72 -20.97
N ASN A 17 -2.83 6.57 -20.63
CA ASN A 17 -1.47 6.14 -20.31
C ASN A 17 -1.38 5.45 -18.93
N CYS A 18 -2.23 5.82 -17.96
CA CYS A 18 -2.36 5.08 -16.71
C CYS A 18 -3.09 3.73 -16.87
N LEU A 19 -3.97 3.60 -17.87
CA LEU A 19 -4.71 2.36 -18.18
C LEU A 19 -3.98 1.42 -19.15
N ASN A 20 -3.09 1.92 -20.01
CA ASN A 20 -2.32 1.10 -20.96
C ASN A 20 -1.06 0.44 -20.35
N LEU A 21 -0.74 0.71 -19.08
CA LEU A 21 0.21 -0.08 -18.29
C LEU A 21 -0.35 -1.47 -17.89
N PHE A 22 -1.56 -1.84 -18.34
CA PHE A 22 -2.28 -3.06 -17.95
C PHE A 22 -2.49 -4.09 -19.07
N SER A 23 -1.85 -3.95 -20.23
CA SER A 23 -2.01 -4.94 -21.30
C SER A 23 -0.72 -5.15 -22.07
N SER A 24 -0.11 -6.32 -21.83
CA SER A 24 0.61 -7.20 -22.77
C SER A 24 1.98 -7.68 -22.25
N ASN A 25 1.99 -8.91 -21.74
CA ASN A 25 3.12 -9.83 -21.88
C ASN A 25 2.56 -11.25 -22.03
N PRO A 26 2.78 -11.94 -23.16
CA PRO A 26 2.40 -13.34 -23.27
C PRO A 26 3.34 -14.22 -22.43
N LEU A 27 2.76 -15.19 -21.72
CA LEU A 27 3.51 -16.17 -20.92
C LEU A 27 4.37 -17.09 -21.81
N PRO A 28 5.57 -17.49 -21.36
CA PRO A 28 6.41 -18.44 -22.09
C PRO A 28 5.84 -19.86 -22.00
N LYS A 29 5.82 -20.57 -23.13
CA LYS A 29 5.45 -22.00 -23.22
C LYS A 29 6.49 -22.86 -22.48
N LYS A 30 6.02 -23.72 -21.57
CA LYS A 30 6.84 -24.73 -20.90
C LYS A 30 7.12 -25.91 -21.85
N ASN A 31 8.40 -26.23 -22.06
CA ASN A 31 8.83 -27.48 -22.67
C ASN A 31 8.98 -28.55 -21.60
N HIS A 32 8.28 -29.67 -21.77
CA HIS A 32 8.45 -30.88 -20.97
C HIS A 32 9.43 -31.82 -21.68
N ASN A 33 10.61 -32.04 -21.09
CA ASN A 33 11.36 -33.29 -21.21
C ASN A 33 12.58 -33.25 -20.29
N THR A 34 12.64 -34.15 -19.30
CA THR A 34 13.90 -34.76 -18.83
C THR A 34 13.62 -36.07 -18.10
N HIS A 35 14.26 -37.14 -18.58
CA HIS A 35 14.38 -38.43 -17.90
C HIS A 35 15.33 -38.30 -16.71
N VAL A 36 14.96 -38.89 -15.56
CA VAL A 36 15.81 -38.98 -14.37
C VAL A 36 16.41 -40.39 -14.27
N PRO A 37 17.75 -40.54 -14.25
CA PRO A 37 18.38 -41.84 -14.00
C PRO A 37 18.40 -42.17 -12.50
N ARG A 38 18.17 -43.45 -12.17
CA ARG A 38 18.30 -43.99 -10.81
C ARG A 38 19.78 -44.09 -10.40
N VAL A 39 20.18 -43.31 -9.40
CA VAL A 39 21.50 -43.41 -8.76
C VAL A 39 21.41 -44.37 -7.56
N ARG A 40 22.24 -45.43 -7.57
CA ARG A 40 22.46 -46.30 -6.40
C ARG A 40 23.36 -45.58 -5.40
N ILE A 41 22.89 -45.43 -4.17
CA ILE A 41 23.63 -44.83 -3.07
C ILE A 41 24.42 -45.95 -2.35
N THR A 42 25.75 -45.93 -2.48
CA THR A 42 26.65 -46.72 -1.63
C THR A 42 26.98 -45.93 -0.36
N ARG A 43 26.93 -46.61 0.79
CA ARG A 43 27.23 -46.03 2.10
C ARG A 43 28.73 -45.76 2.22
N VAL A 44 29.11 -44.49 2.20
CA VAL A 44 30.47 -44.02 2.57
C VAL A 44 30.37 -43.31 3.91
N TRP A 45 31.12 -43.79 4.90
CA TRP A 45 31.31 -43.12 6.19
C TRP A 45 32.31 -41.97 5.99
N VAL A 46 31.90 -40.72 6.26
CA VAL A 46 32.75 -39.53 6.04
C VAL A 46 32.80 -38.66 7.31
N PRO A 47 34.00 -38.43 7.89
CA PRO A 47 34.23 -37.45 8.96
C PRO A 47 33.99 -35.97 8.57
N GLY A 48 33.58 -35.70 7.33
CA GLY A 48 33.41 -34.37 6.74
C GLY A 48 32.12 -33.63 7.10
N TYR A 49 31.19 -34.27 7.81
CA TYR A 49 29.92 -33.64 8.22
C TYR A 49 30.11 -32.50 9.24
N ILE A 50 31.17 -32.54 10.06
CA ILE A 50 31.41 -31.52 11.09
C ILE A 50 31.90 -30.19 10.47
N ALA A 51 32.72 -30.25 9.40
CA ALA A 51 33.17 -29.06 8.69
C ALA A 51 32.04 -28.39 7.88
N LEU A 52 31.08 -29.17 7.37
CA LEU A 52 29.89 -28.67 6.67
C LEU A 52 28.88 -28.00 7.63
N LEU A 53 28.78 -28.50 8.87
CA LEU A 53 27.95 -27.89 9.91
C LEU A 53 28.51 -26.54 10.41
N LEU A 54 29.84 -26.39 10.48
CA LEU A 54 30.48 -25.14 10.89
C LEU A 54 30.36 -24.03 9.84
N THR A 55 30.43 -24.35 8.53
CA THR A 55 30.21 -23.35 7.46
C THR A 55 28.75 -22.89 7.37
N ALA A 56 27.79 -23.78 7.64
CA ALA A 56 26.37 -23.44 7.69
C ALA A 56 26.02 -22.46 8.83
N PHE A 57 26.69 -22.54 9.98
CA PHE A 57 26.48 -21.63 11.12
C PHE A 57 26.98 -20.20 10.85
N SER A 58 28.10 -20.04 10.14
CA SER A 58 28.61 -18.74 9.73
C SER A 58 27.68 -18.02 8.73
N CYS A 59 27.01 -18.76 7.83
CA CYS A 59 26.05 -18.17 6.89
C CYS A 59 24.75 -17.70 7.58
N PHE A 60 24.33 -18.38 8.65
CA PHE A 60 23.15 -18.01 9.44
C PHE A 60 23.34 -16.72 10.26
N SER A 61 24.57 -16.41 10.65
CA SER A 61 24.88 -15.20 11.43
C SER A 61 24.91 -13.94 10.56
N CYS A 62 25.35 -14.05 9.30
CA CYS A 62 25.26 -12.97 8.31
C CYS A 62 23.80 -12.62 7.95
N THR A 63 22.94 -13.62 7.77
CA THR A 63 21.53 -13.39 7.41
C THR A 63 20.74 -12.69 8.52
N ARG A 64 21.04 -12.96 9.80
CA ARG A 64 20.43 -12.21 10.94
C ARG A 64 20.88 -10.75 11.02
N HIS A 65 22.14 -10.44 10.68
CA HIS A 65 22.62 -9.05 10.67
C HIS A 65 22.03 -8.24 9.50
N ALA A 66 21.81 -8.88 8.36
CA ALA A 66 21.24 -8.26 7.18
C ALA A 66 19.74 -7.90 7.35
N VAL A 67 18.99 -8.63 8.20
CA VAL A 67 17.64 -8.21 8.65
C VAL A 67 17.70 -7.57 10.04
N SER A 68 18.70 -6.72 10.29
CA SER A 68 18.71 -5.92 11.50
C SER A 68 17.78 -4.72 11.35
N GLY A 69 17.14 -4.33 12.45
CA GLY A 69 16.30 -3.12 12.47
C GLY A 69 17.09 -1.87 12.08
N LYS A 70 18.40 -1.82 12.35
CA LYS A 70 19.28 -0.75 11.85
C LYS A 70 19.34 -0.71 10.32
N HIS A 71 19.47 -1.87 9.67
CA HIS A 71 19.50 -1.95 8.21
C HIS A 71 18.15 -1.54 7.58
N SER A 72 17.04 -2.08 8.08
CA SER A 72 15.71 -1.74 7.58
C SER A 72 15.35 -0.26 7.80
N HIS A 73 15.74 0.30 8.96
CA HIS A 73 15.59 1.73 9.22
C HIS A 73 16.41 2.59 8.25
N ALA A 74 17.69 2.24 8.03
CA ALA A 74 18.54 2.93 7.06
C ALA A 74 17.99 2.88 5.63
N ILE A 75 17.37 1.76 5.24
CA ILE A 75 16.67 1.65 3.94
C ILE A 75 15.54 2.67 3.84
N LEU A 76 14.66 2.76 4.85
CA LEU A 76 13.55 3.72 4.83
C LEU A 76 14.04 5.17 4.77
N ILE A 77 15.08 5.51 5.55
CA ILE A 77 15.71 6.83 5.50
C ILE A 77 16.29 7.13 4.12
N SER A 78 17.02 6.18 3.52
CA SER A 78 17.59 6.34 2.19
C SER A 78 16.51 6.59 1.14
N ILE A 79 15.43 5.80 1.13
CA ILE A 79 14.33 5.96 0.17
C ILE A 79 13.62 7.29 0.38
N MET A 80 13.39 7.70 1.64
CA MET A 80 12.79 9.00 1.97
C MET A 80 13.64 10.19 1.49
N GLN A 81 14.97 10.03 1.43
CA GLN A 81 15.89 11.08 0.99
C GLN A 81 16.05 11.14 -0.54
N SER A 82 16.11 10.00 -1.23
CA SER A 82 16.53 9.94 -2.64
C SER A 82 15.49 9.37 -3.62
N GLY A 83 14.36 8.85 -3.13
CA GLY A 83 13.33 8.26 -3.96
C GLY A 83 12.55 9.27 -4.79
N THR A 84 11.68 8.77 -5.66
CA THR A 84 10.64 9.62 -6.28
C THR A 84 9.71 10.19 -5.20
N ILE A 85 8.99 11.28 -5.48
CA ILE A 85 8.16 11.93 -4.45
C ILE A 85 7.17 10.98 -3.76
N TRP A 86 6.58 10.04 -4.51
CA TRP A 86 5.67 9.03 -3.96
C TRP A 86 6.39 7.98 -3.11
N GLU A 87 7.55 7.50 -3.54
CA GLU A 87 8.40 6.61 -2.74
C GLU A 87 8.81 7.28 -1.42
N ARG A 88 9.15 8.56 -1.48
CA ARG A 88 9.50 9.35 -0.30
C ARG A 88 8.31 9.49 0.66
N ILE A 89 7.12 9.78 0.13
CA ILE A 89 5.89 9.87 0.92
C ILE A 89 5.60 8.53 1.62
N HIS A 90 5.64 7.40 0.92
CA HIS A 90 5.34 6.10 1.54
C HIS A 90 6.40 5.70 2.57
N ALA A 91 7.69 5.95 2.30
CA ALA A 91 8.75 5.70 3.27
C ALA A 91 8.55 6.53 4.56
N ALA A 92 8.17 7.81 4.42
CA ALA A 92 7.82 8.66 5.57
C ALA A 92 6.59 8.15 6.32
N GLU A 93 5.53 7.72 5.63
CA GLU A 93 4.35 7.13 6.25
C GLU A 93 4.68 5.84 7.03
N TYR A 94 5.56 4.99 6.50
CA TYR A 94 6.03 3.80 7.22
C TYR A 94 6.84 4.16 8.47
N LEU A 95 7.73 5.15 8.41
CA LEU A 95 8.47 5.62 9.58
C LEU A 95 7.51 6.22 10.63
N LEU A 96 6.53 7.02 10.22
CA LEU A 96 5.52 7.58 11.10
C LEU A 96 4.62 6.52 11.75
N ALA A 97 4.22 5.49 11.00
CA ALA A 97 3.46 4.36 11.52
C ALA A 97 4.27 3.56 12.57
N LEU A 98 5.60 3.59 12.46
CA LEU A 98 6.53 3.05 13.44
C LEU A 98 6.92 4.05 14.52
N ASP A 99 6.33 5.24 14.57
CA ASP A 99 6.69 6.35 15.47
C ASP A 99 8.19 6.65 15.50
N LEU A 100 8.82 6.64 14.32
CA LEU A 100 10.24 6.93 14.11
C LEU A 100 10.41 8.25 13.36
N ASP A 101 11.49 8.97 13.68
CA ASP A 101 12.02 10.12 12.93
C ASP A 101 11.05 11.26 12.64
N ARG A 102 9.97 11.37 13.42
CA ARG A 102 8.91 12.38 13.28
C ARG A 102 9.45 13.79 13.01
N ARG A 103 10.48 14.22 13.75
CA ARG A 103 11.14 15.53 13.59
C ARG A 103 11.83 15.67 12.22
N ILE A 104 12.63 14.68 11.82
CA ILE A 104 13.38 14.69 10.56
C ILE A 104 12.41 14.71 9.37
N ILE A 105 11.36 13.89 9.44
CA ILE A 105 10.29 13.84 8.44
C ILE A 105 9.61 15.21 8.31
N ARG A 106 9.22 15.83 9.43
CA ARG A 106 8.63 17.17 9.43
C ARG A 106 9.53 18.21 8.76
N GLU A 107 10.79 18.27 9.14
CA GLU A 107 11.75 19.26 8.61
C GLU A 107 11.93 19.08 7.09
N MET A 108 12.13 17.85 6.64
CA MET A 108 12.32 17.53 5.22
C MET A 108 11.08 17.87 4.38
N PHE A 109 9.89 17.44 4.82
CA PHE A 109 8.66 17.65 4.05
C PHE A 109 8.18 19.10 4.11
N ARG A 110 8.53 19.89 5.13
CA ARG A 110 8.31 21.34 5.12
C ARG A 110 9.13 22.02 4.03
N GLN A 111 10.39 21.63 3.85
CA GLN A 111 11.22 22.14 2.75
C GLN A 111 10.65 21.71 1.39
N GLU A 112 10.23 20.45 1.26
CA GLU A 112 9.61 19.96 0.02
C GLU A 112 8.34 20.73 -0.33
N LEU A 113 7.48 21.01 0.66
CA LEU A 113 6.23 21.74 0.47
C LEU A 113 6.44 23.11 -0.18
N THR A 114 7.56 23.79 0.10
CA THR A 114 7.88 25.10 -0.51
C THR A 114 8.20 25.02 -2.01
N LYS A 115 8.55 23.83 -2.51
CA LYS A 115 8.95 23.58 -3.91
C LYS A 115 7.82 22.98 -4.74
N THR A 116 6.76 22.48 -4.12
CA THR A 116 5.67 21.78 -4.80
C THR A 116 4.48 22.68 -5.06
N ALA A 117 4.00 22.72 -6.31
CA ALA A 117 2.84 23.51 -6.69
C ALA A 117 1.57 23.08 -5.94
N ALA A 118 0.84 24.05 -5.39
CA ALA A 118 -0.38 23.81 -4.63
C ALA A 118 -1.45 23.07 -5.44
N GLY A 119 -2.21 22.19 -4.77
CA GLY A 119 -3.33 21.46 -5.38
C GLY A 119 -2.93 20.35 -6.36
N THR A 120 -1.63 20.04 -6.47
CA THR A 120 -1.14 18.86 -7.20
C THR A 120 -1.19 17.60 -6.33
N PRO A 121 -1.20 16.38 -6.92
CA PRO A 121 -1.15 15.12 -6.15
C PRO A 121 0.04 15.06 -5.18
N ASP A 122 1.22 15.50 -5.62
CA ASP A 122 2.43 15.52 -4.81
C ASP A 122 2.30 16.46 -3.61
N ASN A 123 1.72 17.65 -3.82
CA ASN A 123 1.43 18.61 -2.75
C ASN A 123 0.48 18.03 -1.70
N ILE A 124 -0.56 17.31 -2.12
CA ILE A 124 -1.49 16.64 -1.20
C ILE A 124 -0.79 15.54 -0.40
N GLY A 125 0.06 14.73 -1.05
CA GLY A 125 0.85 13.70 -0.37
C GLY A 125 1.79 14.27 0.69
N ILE A 126 2.50 15.36 0.38
CA ILE A 126 3.37 16.08 1.31
C ILE A 126 2.56 16.62 2.50
N LEU A 127 1.43 17.28 2.24
CA LEU A 127 0.55 17.80 3.30
C LEU A 127 0.03 16.67 4.21
N ARG A 128 -0.27 15.49 3.65
CA ARG A 128 -0.71 14.32 4.42
C ARG A 128 0.40 13.77 5.33
N VAL A 129 1.65 13.74 4.87
CA VAL A 129 2.80 13.38 5.70
C VAL A 129 2.98 14.40 6.83
N LEU A 130 2.92 15.70 6.51
CA LEU A 130 3.05 16.76 7.52
C LEU A 130 1.93 16.73 8.56
N ALA A 131 0.69 16.48 8.15
CA ALA A 131 -0.44 16.32 9.06
C ALA A 131 -0.26 15.16 10.05
N GLN A 132 0.47 14.11 9.66
CA GLN A 132 0.79 12.99 10.53
C GLN A 132 2.04 13.26 11.38
N ALA A 133 3.03 13.99 10.86
CA ALA A 133 4.31 14.23 11.52
C ALA A 133 4.26 15.38 12.55
N ASP A 134 3.39 16.36 12.35
CA ASP A 134 3.41 17.62 13.11
C ASP A 134 2.03 17.90 13.73
N SER A 135 1.82 17.35 14.93
CA SER A 135 0.54 17.42 15.66
C SER A 135 0.03 18.85 15.82
N ASP A 136 0.94 19.78 16.12
CA ASP A 136 0.60 21.17 16.47
C ASP A 136 0.02 21.93 15.28
N ASN A 137 0.41 21.56 14.05
CA ASN A 137 -0.06 22.19 12.81
C ASN A 137 -0.93 21.24 11.99
N ARG A 138 -1.36 20.10 12.55
CA ARG A 138 -2.15 19.10 11.83
C ARG A 138 -3.40 19.71 11.20
N GLN A 139 -4.13 20.55 11.96
CA GLN A 139 -5.33 21.22 11.46
C GLN A 139 -5.03 22.08 10.24
N GLU A 140 -3.98 22.89 10.29
CA GLU A 140 -3.57 23.76 9.17
C GLU A 140 -3.28 22.95 7.90
N TYR A 141 -2.55 21.82 8.03
CA TYR A 141 -2.27 20.95 6.89
C TYR A 141 -3.52 20.31 6.31
N CYS A 142 -4.44 19.83 7.16
CA CYS A 142 -5.71 19.28 6.72
C CYS A 142 -6.59 20.34 6.03
N GLU A 143 -6.61 21.57 6.52
CA GLU A 143 -7.33 22.68 5.87
C GLU A 143 -6.73 23.04 4.51
N LYS A 144 -5.40 22.98 4.36
CA LYS A 144 -4.73 23.12 3.05
C LYS A 144 -5.18 22.04 2.07
N ILE A 145 -5.29 20.79 2.52
CA ILE A 145 -5.83 19.69 1.70
C ILE A 145 -7.29 19.97 1.34
N ALA A 146 -8.14 20.34 2.31
CA ALA A 146 -9.56 20.63 2.09
C ALA A 146 -9.78 21.79 1.10
N ARG A 147 -8.94 22.84 1.13
CA ARG A 147 -9.01 23.93 0.16
C ARG A 147 -8.83 23.48 -1.29
N THR A 148 -8.17 22.35 -1.54
CA THR A 148 -8.04 21.77 -2.89
C THR A 148 -9.40 21.35 -3.46
N LEU A 149 -10.38 21.06 -2.61
CA LEU A 149 -11.75 20.72 -3.01
C LEU A 149 -12.56 21.93 -3.53
N LEU A 150 -12.08 23.16 -3.32
CA LEU A 150 -12.77 24.36 -3.81
C LEU A 150 -12.62 24.55 -5.32
N VAL A 151 -11.62 23.90 -5.95
CA VAL A 151 -11.33 24.04 -7.38
C VAL A 151 -11.31 22.65 -8.01
N ARG A 152 -12.44 22.25 -8.63
CA ARG A 152 -12.61 20.92 -9.23
C ARG A 152 -11.58 20.59 -10.32
N SER A 153 -10.99 21.60 -10.97
CA SER A 153 -9.95 21.42 -11.99
C SER A 153 -8.56 21.13 -11.42
N ASN A 154 -8.37 21.14 -10.09
CA ASN A 154 -7.10 20.77 -9.48
C ASN A 154 -6.77 19.31 -9.76
N THR A 155 -5.54 19.03 -10.20
CA THR A 155 -5.10 17.66 -10.50
C THR A 155 -5.02 16.78 -9.25
N GLY A 156 -4.87 17.38 -8.07
CA GLY A 156 -4.90 16.73 -6.76
C GLY A 156 -6.30 16.57 -6.16
N PHE A 157 -7.39 16.92 -6.86
CA PHE A 157 -8.75 16.91 -6.28
C PHE A 157 -9.15 15.54 -5.68
N ILE A 158 -8.97 14.45 -6.45
CA ILE A 158 -9.29 13.09 -5.97
C ILE A 158 -8.37 12.69 -4.81
N HIS A 159 -7.08 13.03 -4.90
CA HIS A 159 -6.10 12.75 -3.84
C HIS A 159 -6.44 13.50 -2.56
N ALA A 160 -7.03 14.70 -2.64
CA ALA A 160 -7.47 15.45 -1.47
C ALA A 160 -8.60 14.73 -0.73
N ILE A 161 -9.59 14.18 -1.45
CA ILE A 161 -10.66 13.37 -0.86
C ILE A 161 -10.07 12.14 -0.16
N GLU A 162 -9.19 11.40 -0.85
CA GLU A 162 -8.51 10.23 -0.27
C GLU A 162 -7.70 10.61 0.98
N ALA A 163 -6.90 11.68 0.91
CA ALA A 163 -6.05 12.11 2.01
C ALA A 163 -6.86 12.53 3.24
N LEU A 164 -7.96 13.27 3.06
CA LEU A 164 -8.84 13.65 4.17
C LEU A 164 -9.50 12.43 4.81
N GLY A 165 -9.86 11.43 4.01
CA GLY A 165 -10.39 10.15 4.51
C GLY A 165 -9.35 9.40 5.34
N LYS A 166 -8.13 9.23 4.82
CA LYS A 166 -7.01 8.58 5.54
C LYS A 166 -6.64 9.30 6.84
N LEU A 167 -6.79 10.62 6.87
CA LEU A 167 -6.51 11.44 8.05
C LEU A 167 -7.69 11.49 9.02
N HIS A 168 -8.86 10.92 8.69
CA HIS A 168 -10.12 11.09 9.42
C HIS A 168 -10.43 12.55 9.74
N TYR A 169 -10.21 13.45 8.77
CA TYR A 169 -10.43 14.88 8.98
C TYR A 169 -11.84 15.28 8.55
N PRO A 170 -12.69 15.80 9.46
CA PRO A 170 -14.00 16.30 9.11
C PRO A 170 -13.88 17.61 8.31
N VAL A 171 -14.40 17.61 7.08
CA VAL A 171 -14.49 18.83 6.28
C VAL A 171 -15.68 19.70 6.69
N ASN A 172 -15.63 20.99 6.33
CA ASN A 172 -16.74 21.91 6.54
C ASN A 172 -17.99 21.51 5.74
N GLU A 173 -19.13 22.11 6.09
CA GLU A 173 -20.44 21.77 5.51
C GLU A 173 -20.49 21.93 3.98
N GLN A 174 -19.88 22.98 3.44
CA GLN A 174 -19.80 23.20 1.98
C GLN A 174 -19.07 22.06 1.27
N SER A 175 -17.91 21.66 1.80
CA SER A 175 -17.12 20.56 1.25
C SER A 175 -17.83 19.23 1.43
N MET A 176 -18.52 19.03 2.55
CA MET A 176 -19.32 17.83 2.78
C MET A 176 -20.44 17.71 1.74
N ARG A 177 -21.23 18.77 1.52
CA ARG A 177 -22.26 18.80 0.46
C ARG A 177 -21.69 18.51 -0.93
N LEU A 178 -20.48 19.01 -1.22
CA LEU A 178 -19.80 18.70 -2.47
C LEU A 178 -19.48 17.19 -2.55
N ILE A 179 -18.81 16.63 -1.54
CA ILE A 179 -18.44 15.20 -1.51
C ILE A 179 -19.69 14.31 -1.60
N SER A 180 -20.76 14.63 -0.88
CA SER A 180 -22.03 13.88 -0.96
C SER A 180 -22.62 13.87 -2.36
N ARG A 181 -22.60 14.99 -3.08
CA ARG A 181 -23.05 15.01 -4.49
C ARG A 181 -22.11 14.24 -5.41
N LEU A 182 -20.82 14.29 -5.13
CA LEU A 182 -19.82 13.58 -5.93
C LEU A 182 -19.90 12.07 -5.76
N ALA A 183 -20.47 11.58 -4.65
CA ALA A 183 -20.69 10.16 -4.42
C ALA A 183 -21.56 9.49 -5.50
N ASP A 184 -22.37 10.27 -6.23
CA ASP A 184 -23.19 9.81 -7.35
C ASP A 184 -22.72 10.38 -8.71
N ASP A 185 -21.48 10.88 -8.78
CA ASP A 185 -20.92 11.43 -10.02
C ASP A 185 -20.75 10.33 -11.09
N LYS A 186 -20.90 10.72 -12.35
CA LYS A 186 -20.67 9.84 -13.50
C LYS A 186 -19.21 9.42 -13.66
N ASP A 187 -18.28 10.22 -13.12
CA ASP A 187 -16.89 9.83 -12.98
C ASP A 187 -16.78 8.81 -11.84
N VAL A 188 -16.78 7.54 -12.23
CA VAL A 188 -16.75 6.38 -11.32
C VAL A 188 -15.60 6.45 -10.32
N LEU A 189 -14.43 6.97 -10.72
CA LEU A 189 -13.29 7.08 -9.82
C LEU A 189 -13.57 8.12 -8.74
N LEU A 190 -14.08 9.28 -9.16
CA LEU A 190 -14.43 10.36 -8.24
C LEU A 190 -15.57 9.96 -7.30
N ALA A 191 -16.60 9.30 -7.83
CA ALA A 191 -17.69 8.73 -7.06
C ALA A 191 -17.19 7.73 -6.02
N SER A 192 -16.29 6.83 -6.42
CA SER A 192 -15.72 5.84 -5.52
C SER A 192 -15.00 6.49 -4.33
N TYR A 193 -14.06 7.41 -4.56
CA TYR A 193 -13.35 8.06 -3.45
C TYR A 193 -14.28 8.91 -2.57
N SER A 194 -15.31 9.52 -3.15
CA SER A 194 -16.28 10.32 -2.40
C SER A 194 -17.18 9.47 -1.51
N GLN A 195 -17.74 8.39 -2.05
CA GLN A 195 -18.53 7.39 -1.31
C GLN A 195 -17.73 6.82 -0.15
N VAL A 196 -16.45 6.55 -0.39
CA VAL A 196 -15.59 5.92 0.59
C VAL A 196 -15.16 6.89 1.69
N TYR A 197 -14.87 8.17 1.36
CA TYR A 197 -14.68 9.21 2.39
C TYR A 197 -15.90 9.27 3.33
N LEU A 198 -17.11 9.28 2.77
CA LEU A 198 -18.35 9.33 3.56
C LEU A 198 -18.52 8.09 4.44
N GLY A 199 -18.13 6.91 3.94
CA GLY A 199 -18.10 5.66 4.70
C GLY A 199 -17.11 5.70 5.87
N VAL A 200 -15.86 6.13 5.63
CA VAL A 200 -14.81 6.24 6.67
C VAL A 200 -15.18 7.26 7.75
N MET A 201 -15.89 8.33 7.38
CA MET A 201 -16.39 9.34 8.32
C MET A 201 -17.70 8.93 9.02
N ASN A 202 -18.19 7.70 8.80
CA ASN A 202 -19.45 7.19 9.35
C ASN A 202 -20.66 8.10 9.07
N TYR A 203 -20.72 8.70 7.88
CA TYR A 203 -21.85 9.53 7.50
C TYR A 203 -23.12 8.67 7.39
N PRO A 204 -24.28 9.09 7.94
CA PRO A 204 -25.51 8.29 7.91
C PRO A 204 -25.85 7.80 6.51
N GLY A 205 -26.08 6.49 6.37
CA GLY A 205 -26.38 5.83 5.10
C GLY A 205 -25.15 5.42 4.26
N TYR A 206 -23.92 5.71 4.70
CA TYR A 206 -22.68 5.40 3.96
C TYR A 206 -21.85 4.24 4.53
N SER A 207 -22.16 3.70 5.72
CA SER A 207 -21.48 2.49 6.23
C SER A 207 -21.71 1.27 5.32
N SER A 208 -22.95 1.08 4.87
CA SER A 208 -23.32 0.01 3.92
C SER A 208 -22.74 0.21 2.51
N ILE A 209 -22.31 1.42 2.17
CA ILE A 209 -21.77 1.75 0.84
C ILE A 209 -20.40 1.11 0.62
N LEU A 210 -19.56 1.00 1.66
CA LEU A 210 -18.29 0.30 1.52
C LEU A 210 -18.49 -1.19 1.19
N ILE A 211 -19.44 -1.84 1.88
CA ILE A 211 -19.78 -3.25 1.62
C ILE A 211 -20.38 -3.38 0.22
N ARG A 212 -21.34 -2.53 -0.15
CA ARG A 212 -21.94 -2.53 -1.50
C ARG A 212 -20.89 -2.38 -2.59
N ASN A 213 -19.92 -1.49 -2.39
CA ASN A 213 -18.83 -1.28 -3.33
C ASN A 213 -17.89 -2.49 -3.41
N LEU A 214 -17.60 -3.16 -2.29
CA LEU A 214 -16.80 -4.38 -2.25
C LEU A 214 -17.47 -5.56 -2.98
N THR A 215 -18.80 -5.70 -2.85
CA THR A 215 -19.58 -6.78 -3.48
C THR A 215 -20.01 -6.50 -4.91
N GLY A 216 -19.84 -5.26 -5.40
CA GLY A 216 -20.14 -4.90 -6.78
C GLY A 216 -19.18 -5.54 -7.79
N THR A 217 -19.49 -5.46 -9.08
CA THR A 217 -18.64 -6.02 -10.15
C THR A 217 -17.59 -5.03 -10.68
N ASN A 218 -17.75 -3.74 -10.40
CA ASN A 218 -16.88 -2.69 -10.94
C ASN A 218 -15.64 -2.47 -10.07
N MET A 219 -14.48 -2.91 -10.56
CA MET A 219 -13.19 -2.81 -9.87
C MET A 219 -12.80 -1.39 -9.46
N THR A 220 -13.30 -0.36 -10.16
CA THR A 220 -13.06 1.05 -9.83
C THR A 220 -13.70 1.45 -8.50
N TYR A 221 -14.78 0.76 -8.08
CA TYR A 221 -15.37 0.92 -6.75
C TYR A 221 -14.74 -0.01 -5.71
N ARG A 222 -14.45 -1.26 -6.10
CA ARG A 222 -13.99 -2.30 -5.18
C ARG A 222 -12.61 -2.00 -4.58
N ILE A 223 -11.65 -1.59 -5.42
CA ILE A 223 -10.27 -1.37 -4.96
C ILE A 223 -10.18 -0.19 -3.99
N PRO A 224 -10.74 1.01 -4.28
CA PRO A 224 -10.73 2.10 -3.31
C PRO A 224 -11.51 1.76 -2.03
N ALA A 225 -12.64 1.04 -2.15
CA ALA A 225 -13.39 0.58 -0.98
C ALA A 225 -12.53 -0.33 -0.08
N ALA A 226 -11.82 -1.32 -0.65
CA ALA A 226 -10.90 -2.16 0.12
C ALA A 226 -9.73 -1.36 0.72
N ASN A 227 -9.08 -0.50 -0.08
CA ASN A 227 -7.92 0.28 0.34
C ASN A 227 -8.25 1.24 1.49
N LEU A 228 -9.45 1.81 1.53
CA LEU A 228 -9.86 2.74 2.59
C LEU A 228 -10.59 2.06 3.75
N TYR A 229 -11.13 0.86 3.57
CA TYR A 229 -11.53 0.00 4.69
C TYR A 229 -10.35 -0.26 5.62
N PHE A 230 -9.12 -0.27 5.09
CA PHE A 230 -7.92 -0.32 5.91
C PHE A 230 -7.86 0.82 6.92
N TYR A 231 -8.54 1.95 6.73
CA TYR A 231 -8.48 3.09 7.65
C TYR A 231 -9.66 3.12 8.62
N THR A 232 -10.66 2.24 8.51
CA THR A 232 -11.73 2.21 9.50
C THR A 232 -11.21 1.77 10.87
N SER A 233 -11.93 2.12 11.93
CA SER A 233 -11.59 1.69 13.30
C SER A 233 -11.95 0.22 13.57
N ALA A 234 -12.92 -0.31 12.84
CA ALA A 234 -13.41 -1.68 12.97
C ALA A 234 -13.91 -2.22 11.62
N VAL A 235 -14.02 -3.55 11.56
CA VAL A 235 -14.66 -4.28 10.45
C VAL A 235 -15.91 -4.95 11.01
N GLU A 236 -17.06 -4.62 10.44
CA GLU A 236 -18.34 -5.23 10.82
C GLU A 236 -18.36 -6.71 10.39
N HIS A 237 -19.08 -7.58 11.12
CA HIS A 237 -19.14 -9.02 10.82
C HIS A 237 -19.57 -9.32 9.37
N GLN A 238 -20.53 -8.55 8.84
CA GLN A 238 -20.95 -8.68 7.44
C GLN A 238 -19.80 -8.33 6.47
N ALA A 239 -19.05 -7.28 6.76
CA ALA A 239 -17.89 -6.87 5.96
C ALA A 239 -16.76 -7.90 6.03
N GLU A 240 -16.49 -8.48 7.21
CA GLU A 240 -15.49 -9.54 7.36
C GLU A 240 -15.80 -10.74 6.45
N SER A 241 -17.04 -11.22 6.44
CA SER A 241 -17.45 -12.34 5.58
C SER A 241 -17.19 -12.06 4.10
N VAL A 242 -17.54 -10.84 3.63
CA VAL A 242 -17.28 -10.40 2.26
C VAL A 242 -15.79 -10.34 1.97
N LEU A 243 -14.98 -9.74 2.85
CA LEU A 243 -13.53 -9.63 2.70
C LEU A 243 -12.88 -11.02 2.64
N ARG A 244 -13.25 -11.95 3.52
CA ARG A 244 -12.73 -13.32 3.49
C ARG A 244 -13.09 -14.06 2.21
N SER A 245 -14.31 -13.86 1.69
CA SER A 245 -14.73 -14.43 0.41
C SER A 245 -13.84 -13.92 -0.74
N ILE A 246 -13.66 -12.60 -0.84
CA ILE A 246 -12.80 -11.98 -1.85
C ILE A 246 -11.36 -12.50 -1.77
N LEU A 247 -10.79 -12.65 -0.56
CA LEU A 247 -9.42 -13.11 -0.39
C LEU A 247 -9.19 -14.52 -0.97
N LYS A 248 -10.19 -15.40 -0.82
CA LYS A 248 -10.14 -16.82 -1.21
C LYS A 248 -10.46 -17.06 -2.68
N ASP A 249 -11.23 -16.18 -3.32
CA ASP A 249 -11.60 -16.33 -4.73
C ASP A 249 -10.40 -16.06 -5.66
N GLN A 250 -9.96 -17.10 -6.38
CA GLN A 250 -8.83 -17.00 -7.31
C GLN A 250 -9.18 -16.29 -8.62
N ASN A 251 -10.47 -16.08 -8.91
CA ASN A 251 -10.91 -15.28 -10.05
C ASN A 251 -10.84 -13.78 -9.77
N GLU A 252 -10.69 -13.39 -8.51
CA GLU A 252 -10.57 -11.99 -8.12
C GLU A 252 -9.21 -11.41 -8.51
N SER A 253 -9.22 -10.11 -8.82
CA SER A 253 -7.98 -9.39 -9.12
C SER A 253 -6.98 -9.50 -7.96
N ILE A 254 -5.73 -9.86 -8.27
CA ILE A 254 -4.68 -9.97 -7.26
C ILE A 254 -4.46 -8.66 -6.49
N LEU A 255 -4.67 -7.51 -7.14
CA LEU A 255 -4.59 -6.20 -6.48
C LEU A 255 -5.71 -6.02 -5.45
N LEU A 256 -6.94 -6.42 -5.77
CA LEU A 256 -8.04 -6.36 -4.81
C LEU A 256 -7.80 -7.32 -3.64
N ARG A 257 -7.40 -8.55 -3.93
CA ARG A 257 -7.10 -9.57 -2.91
C ARG A 257 -6.00 -9.11 -1.95
N THR A 258 -4.96 -8.44 -2.44
CA THR A 258 -3.88 -7.90 -1.60
C THR A 258 -4.30 -6.67 -0.78
N CYS A 259 -5.17 -5.80 -1.31
CA CYS A 259 -5.81 -4.75 -0.49
C CYS A 259 -6.61 -5.38 0.65
N VAL A 260 -7.45 -6.39 0.35
CA VAL A 260 -8.27 -7.10 1.33
C VAL A 260 -7.43 -7.84 2.37
N LEU A 261 -6.34 -8.47 1.97
CA LEU A 261 -5.36 -9.07 2.87
C LEU A 261 -4.85 -8.04 3.89
N GLY A 262 -4.51 -6.83 3.42
CA GLY A 262 -4.09 -5.72 4.28
C GLY A 262 -5.15 -5.30 5.30
N VAL A 263 -6.41 -5.19 4.88
CA VAL A 263 -7.54 -4.87 5.79
C VAL A 263 -7.66 -5.93 6.88
N LEU A 264 -7.81 -7.20 6.48
CA LEU A 264 -8.02 -8.28 7.44
C LEU A 264 -6.82 -8.42 8.40
N ALA A 265 -5.59 -8.25 7.91
CA ALA A 265 -4.39 -8.27 8.73
C ALA A 265 -4.36 -7.13 9.76
N LYS A 266 -4.66 -5.88 9.35
CA LYS A 266 -4.71 -4.72 10.26
C LYS A 266 -5.71 -4.93 11.40
N HIS A 267 -6.85 -5.54 11.10
CA HIS A 267 -7.91 -5.76 12.07
C HIS A 267 -7.76 -7.06 12.87
N ASN A 268 -6.58 -7.72 12.82
CA ASN A 268 -6.31 -8.99 13.50
C ASN A 268 -7.26 -10.13 13.10
N LEU A 269 -7.78 -10.08 11.87
CA LEU A 269 -8.67 -11.10 11.30
C LEU A 269 -7.91 -12.15 10.48
N LEU A 270 -6.58 -12.07 10.42
CA LEU A 270 -5.74 -13.10 9.83
C LEU A 270 -4.65 -13.53 10.79
N THR A 271 -4.37 -14.82 10.77
CA THR A 271 -3.16 -15.38 11.34
C THR A 271 -1.98 -15.13 10.41
N ARG A 272 -0.78 -15.22 11.00
CA ARG A 272 0.46 -15.04 10.25
C ARG A 272 0.65 -16.12 9.19
N SER A 273 0.26 -17.35 9.49
CA SER A 273 0.28 -18.46 8.53
C SER A 273 -0.59 -18.17 7.32
N GLU A 274 -1.80 -17.64 7.50
CA GLU A 274 -2.68 -17.30 6.38
C GLU A 274 -2.06 -16.22 5.46
N VAL A 275 -1.38 -15.22 6.03
CA VAL A 275 -0.65 -14.23 5.24
C VAL A 275 0.50 -14.87 4.45
N LEU A 276 1.29 -15.74 5.09
CA LEU A 276 2.40 -16.43 4.41
C LEU A 276 1.92 -17.40 3.33
N ASP A 277 0.82 -18.12 3.56
CA ASP A 277 0.20 -19.01 2.58
C ASP A 277 -0.26 -18.21 1.35
N PHE A 278 -0.79 -16.99 1.56
CA PHE A 278 -1.13 -16.10 0.46
C PHE A 278 0.10 -15.75 -0.41
N PHE A 279 1.26 -15.45 0.20
CA PHE A 279 2.50 -15.22 -0.54
C PHE A 279 2.97 -16.45 -1.32
N GLN A 280 2.79 -17.65 -0.79
CA GLN A 280 3.22 -18.88 -1.47
C GLN A 280 2.33 -19.22 -2.67
N GLN A 281 1.03 -18.97 -2.56
CA GLN A 281 0.05 -19.27 -3.61
C GLN A 281 0.06 -18.25 -4.75
N ASN A 282 0.53 -17.04 -4.49
CA ASN A 282 0.45 -15.93 -5.43
C ASN A 282 1.85 -15.35 -5.69
N PRO A 283 2.41 -15.47 -6.91
CA PRO A 283 3.59 -14.71 -7.26
C PRO A 283 3.23 -13.22 -7.32
N LEU A 284 3.78 -12.43 -6.39
CA LEU A 284 3.47 -11.01 -6.26
C LEU A 284 4.64 -10.16 -6.76
N GLU A 285 4.32 -9.09 -7.48
CA GLU A 285 5.25 -8.04 -7.90
C GLU A 285 4.58 -6.66 -7.78
N GLY A 286 5.39 -5.60 -7.75
CA GLY A 286 4.92 -4.21 -7.72
C GLY A 286 3.90 -3.91 -6.63
N LYS A 287 2.77 -3.29 -7.00
CA LYS A 287 1.73 -2.83 -6.04
C LYS A 287 1.11 -3.96 -5.20
N PRO A 288 0.68 -5.10 -5.78
CA PRO A 288 0.21 -6.24 -4.99
C PRO A 288 1.20 -6.70 -3.92
N LEU A 289 2.49 -6.80 -4.28
CA LEU A 289 3.54 -7.19 -3.33
C LEU A 289 3.65 -6.18 -2.18
N ARG A 290 3.64 -4.88 -2.48
CA ARG A 290 3.67 -3.82 -1.46
C ARG A 290 2.52 -3.96 -0.45
N PHE A 291 1.29 -4.16 -0.91
CA PHE A 291 0.14 -4.32 -0.01
C PHE A 291 0.23 -5.58 0.83
N ALA A 292 0.70 -6.69 0.26
CA ALA A 292 0.91 -7.91 1.02
C ALA A 292 2.01 -7.76 2.09
N LEU A 293 3.07 -6.99 1.81
CA LEU A 293 4.10 -6.67 2.80
C LEU A 293 3.58 -5.79 3.92
N ILE A 294 2.70 -4.82 3.62
CA ILE A 294 2.00 -4.04 4.66
C ILE A 294 1.15 -4.97 5.53
N ALA A 295 0.42 -5.92 4.94
CA ALA A 295 -0.36 -6.91 5.67
C ALA A 295 0.52 -7.75 6.60
N LEU A 296 1.66 -8.24 6.10
CA LEU A 296 2.65 -8.98 6.88
C LEU A 296 3.17 -8.19 8.07
N ALA A 297 3.32 -6.87 7.92
CA ALA A 297 3.74 -5.96 8.99
C ALA A 297 2.69 -5.80 10.11
N GLN A 298 1.41 -6.07 9.83
CA GLN A 298 0.33 -5.96 10.82
C GLN A 298 0.14 -7.22 11.66
N VAL A 299 0.67 -8.37 11.23
CA VAL A 299 0.42 -9.65 11.92
C VAL A 299 1.65 -10.11 12.71
N PRO A 300 1.56 -10.28 14.04
CA PRO A 300 2.68 -10.64 14.88
C PRO A 300 3.23 -12.03 14.54
N GLY A 301 4.56 -12.18 14.63
CA GLY A 301 5.26 -13.46 14.62
C GLY A 301 6.61 -13.43 13.92
N LYS A 302 7.24 -14.60 13.80
CA LYS A 302 8.57 -14.75 13.19
C LYS A 302 8.42 -15.00 11.68
N ASP A 303 9.12 -14.24 10.86
CA ASP A 303 9.20 -14.51 9.42
C ASP A 303 10.39 -15.39 9.07
N ASN A 304 10.34 -15.93 7.86
CA ASN A 304 11.53 -16.44 7.21
C ASN A 304 12.45 -15.26 6.85
N PRO A 305 13.61 -15.09 7.53
CA PRO A 305 14.52 -13.97 7.26
C PRO A 305 15.04 -13.99 5.82
N GLN A 306 15.14 -15.16 5.17
CA GLN A 306 15.63 -15.26 3.79
C GLN A 306 14.68 -14.60 2.79
N GLN A 307 13.37 -14.79 2.95
CA GLN A 307 12.38 -14.18 2.07
C GLN A 307 12.36 -12.66 2.21
N LEU A 308 12.49 -12.16 3.44
CA LEU A 308 12.54 -10.72 3.67
C LEU A 308 13.82 -10.11 3.09
N LEU A 309 14.96 -10.80 3.18
CA LEU A 309 16.21 -10.36 2.55
C LEU A 309 16.08 -10.23 1.04
N LEU A 310 15.37 -11.17 0.39
CA LEU A 310 15.10 -11.09 -1.04
C LEU A 310 14.34 -9.80 -1.38
N TRP A 311 13.30 -9.45 -0.61
CA TRP A 311 12.51 -8.25 -0.85
C TRP A 311 13.24 -6.95 -0.48
N LEU A 312 14.07 -6.96 0.56
CA LEU A 312 14.96 -5.85 0.89
C LEU A 312 16.01 -5.61 -0.22
N GLY A 313 16.38 -6.66 -0.95
CA GLY A 313 17.25 -6.58 -2.13
C GLY A 313 16.54 -6.17 -3.43
N SER A 314 15.24 -5.86 -3.41
CA SER A 314 14.49 -5.47 -4.61
C SER A 314 15.06 -4.20 -5.26
N ASN A 315 15.02 -4.12 -6.60
CA ASN A 315 15.33 -2.88 -7.32
C ASN A 315 14.17 -1.87 -7.30
N ASP A 316 12.97 -2.30 -6.92
CA ASP A 316 11.81 -1.44 -6.74
C ASP A 316 11.79 -0.84 -5.32
N ASN A 317 11.91 0.48 -5.22
CA ASN A 317 11.96 1.19 -3.95
C ASN A 317 10.67 1.04 -3.14
N GLU A 318 9.50 0.95 -3.79
CA GLU A 318 8.22 0.73 -3.09
C GLU A 318 8.18 -0.62 -2.37
N THR A 319 8.55 -1.69 -3.08
CA THR A 319 8.69 -3.04 -2.51
C THR A 319 9.72 -3.06 -1.39
N LYS A 320 10.89 -2.44 -1.63
CA LYS A 320 11.98 -2.37 -0.65
C LYS A 320 11.57 -1.64 0.63
N ALA A 321 10.86 -0.51 0.50
CA ALA A 321 10.34 0.25 1.63
C ALA A 321 9.29 -0.56 2.43
N ALA A 322 8.34 -1.21 1.76
CA ALA A 322 7.34 -2.04 2.43
C ALA A 322 7.96 -3.26 3.13
N ALA A 323 9.00 -3.86 2.54
CA ALA A 323 9.76 -4.94 3.18
C ALA A 323 10.50 -4.44 4.42
N ALA A 324 11.13 -3.26 4.35
CA ALA A 324 11.78 -2.63 5.50
C ALA A 324 10.78 -2.30 6.62
N TYR A 325 9.59 -1.80 6.28
CA TYR A 325 8.50 -1.60 7.21
C TYR A 325 8.09 -2.91 7.90
N ALA A 326 7.83 -3.98 7.12
CA ALA A 326 7.49 -5.29 7.66
C ALA A 326 8.58 -5.91 8.54
N ALA A 327 9.85 -5.61 8.27
CA ALA A 327 10.98 -6.03 9.11
C ALA A 327 10.99 -5.32 10.47
N LEU A 328 10.67 -4.03 10.49
CA LEU A 328 10.70 -3.19 11.68
C LEU A 328 9.49 -3.39 12.59
N SER A 329 8.28 -3.56 12.03
CA SER A 329 7.04 -3.70 12.79
C SER A 329 7.06 -4.87 13.79
N ARG A 330 7.85 -5.91 13.52
CA ARG A 330 8.03 -7.08 14.40
C ARG A 330 8.63 -6.77 15.77
N ARG A 331 9.27 -5.62 15.92
CA ARG A 331 9.96 -5.25 17.16
C ARG A 331 9.05 -4.50 18.12
N LYS A 332 7.89 -4.03 17.63
CA LYS A 332 6.91 -3.26 18.42
C LYS A 332 5.76 -4.12 18.96
N LEU A 333 5.55 -5.32 18.41
CA LEU A 333 4.55 -6.31 18.82
C LEU A 333 5.20 -7.40 19.66
#